data_AF-A0A842SCL5-F1
#
_entry.id   AF-A0A842SCL5-F1
#
_cell.length_a   1.000
_cell.length_b   1.000
_cell.length_c   1.000
_cell.angle_alpha   90.00
_cell.angle_beta   90.00
_cell.angle_gamma   90.00
#
_symmetry.space_group_name_H-M   'P 1'
#
loop_
_entity.id
_entity.type
_entity.pdbx_description
1 polymer ?
#
loop_
_entity_poly.entity_id
_entity_poly.type
_entity_poly.pdbx_seq_one_letter_code
_entity_poly.pdbx_strand_id
1 'polypeptide(L)'
;MAEFKLVISDPKTGKSYQKVVQDKDADPFMGKRIGDKIKGKPFGFSGYEFEITGGADYCGFPMRKDIQGPVRKKILLVKGVGIRNKEKGIRKRKTVCGNTIHQNITQICLKTTKYGKKSLAGEEEKEPAEEKKDEKKKEEKKEEKKEEKKEEKKEEK
;
A
#
# COMPACT_ATOMS: atom_id res chain seq x y z
N MET A 1 -11.97 -9.41 -4.76
CA MET A 1 -12.00 -8.85 -3.39
C MET A 1 -11.11 -7.63 -3.36
N ALA A 2 -11.49 -6.60 -2.60
CA ALA A 2 -10.69 -5.39 -2.47
C ALA A 2 -9.74 -5.57 -1.28
N GLU A 3 -8.46 -5.77 -1.58
CA GLU A 3 -7.40 -5.84 -0.59
C GLU A 3 -6.69 -4.48 -0.56
N PHE A 4 -6.63 -3.85 0.62
CA PHE A 4 -5.96 -2.57 0.78
C PHE A 4 -4.81 -2.68 1.78
N LYS A 5 -3.62 -2.20 1.38
CA LYS A 5 -2.51 -1.94 2.28
C LYS A 5 -2.68 -0.55 2.90
N LEU A 6 -2.99 -0.48 4.19
CA LEU A 6 -3.09 0.77 4.92
C LEU A 6 -1.72 1.15 5.48
N VAL A 7 -1.29 2.38 5.17
CA VAL A 7 -0.10 2.98 5.77
C VAL A 7 -0.55 4.09 6.71
N ILE A 8 -0.50 3.82 8.01
CA ILE A 8 -0.91 4.75 9.06
C ILE A 8 0.33 5.51 9.52
N SER A 9 0.36 6.82 9.28
CA SER A 9 1.48 7.68 9.65
C SER A 9 1.16 8.53 10.87
N ASP A 10 2.03 8.45 11.88
CA ASP A 10 1.94 9.27 13.07
C ASP A 10 2.85 10.51 12.97
N PRO A 11 2.27 11.72 12.88
CA PRO A 11 3.08 12.93 12.73
C PRO A 11 3.88 13.31 13.99
N LYS A 12 3.50 12.80 15.18
CA LYS A 12 4.21 13.10 16.44
C LYS A 12 5.43 12.21 16.65
N THR A 13 5.31 10.92 16.35
CA THR A 13 6.39 9.94 16.54
C THR A 13 7.25 9.80 15.29
N GLY A 14 6.77 10.26 14.13
CA GLY A 14 7.43 10.09 12.84
C GLY A 14 7.45 8.65 12.34
N LYS A 15 6.75 7.74 13.04
CA LYS A 15 6.65 6.32 12.67
C LYS A 15 5.44 6.08 11.78
N SER A 16 5.57 5.10 10.90
CA SER A 16 4.49 4.63 10.05
C SER A 16 4.30 3.14 10.25
N TYR A 17 3.04 2.71 10.38
CA TYR A 17 2.64 1.33 10.56
C TYR A 17 1.89 0.84 9.33
N GLN A 18 2.15 -0.41 8.94
CA GLN A 18 1.46 -1.03 7.81
C GLN A 18 0.48 -2.09 8.30
N LYS A 19 -0.75 -2.06 7.78
CA LYS A 19 -1.76 -3.07 8.06
C LYS A 19 -2.47 -3.47 6.78
N VAL A 20 -2.50 -4.77 6.50
CA VAL A 20 -3.28 -5.31 5.39
C VAL A 20 -4.71 -5.48 5.86
N VAL A 21 -5.66 -5.01 5.05
CA VAL A 21 -7.08 -5.07 5.35
C VAL A 21 -7.81 -5.76 4.21
N GLN A 22 -8.69 -6.71 4.59
CA GLN A 22 -9.51 -7.49 3.68
C GLN A 22 -11.00 -7.23 3.90
N ASP A 23 -11.73 -7.08 2.80
CA ASP A 23 -13.19 -7.10 2.66
C ASP A 23 -13.99 -6.26 3.66
N LYS A 24 -14.30 -6.81 4.84
CA LYS A 24 -15.24 -6.19 5.80
C LYS A 24 -14.75 -4.85 6.34
N ASP A 25 -13.44 -4.71 6.53
CA ASP A 25 -12.90 -3.43 6.96
C ASP A 25 -12.55 -2.54 5.74
N ALA A 26 -12.55 -3.06 4.51
CA ALA A 26 -12.29 -2.28 3.29
C ALA A 26 -13.50 -1.42 2.85
N ASP A 27 -14.73 -1.88 3.12
CA ASP A 27 -15.97 -1.21 2.72
C ASP A 27 -16.08 0.26 3.16
N PRO A 28 -15.70 0.66 4.38
CA PRO A 28 -15.75 2.06 4.83
C PRO A 28 -14.81 3.02 4.07
N PHE A 29 -13.81 2.50 3.37
CA PHE A 29 -12.92 3.33 2.53
C PHE A 29 -13.46 3.53 1.13
N MET A 30 -14.29 2.62 0.64
CA MET A 30 -14.87 2.72 -0.70
C MET A 30 -15.71 3.99 -0.84
N GLY A 31 -15.47 4.75 -1.91
CA GLY A 31 -16.18 6.00 -2.19
C GLY A 31 -15.73 7.22 -1.37
N LYS A 32 -14.82 7.06 -0.41
CA LYS A 32 -14.18 8.19 0.29
C LYS A 32 -13.26 8.97 -0.64
N ARG A 33 -13.05 10.24 -0.33
CA ARG A 33 -12.14 11.11 -1.06
C ARG A 33 -10.88 11.40 -0.25
N ILE A 34 -9.82 11.75 -0.96
CA ILE A 34 -8.60 12.26 -0.33
C ILE A 34 -8.91 13.58 0.40
N GLY A 35 -8.54 13.65 1.68
CA GLY A 35 -8.84 14.76 2.59
C GLY A 35 -9.96 14.44 3.58
N ASP A 36 -10.71 13.35 3.35
CA ASP A 36 -11.78 12.96 4.27
C ASP A 36 -11.22 12.37 5.56
N LYS A 37 -11.93 12.62 6.66
CA LYS A 37 -11.66 12.03 7.96
C LYS A 37 -12.42 10.72 8.15
N ILE A 38 -11.74 9.73 8.71
CA ILE A 38 -12.26 8.39 8.95
C ILE A 38 -11.97 8.01 10.40
N LYS A 39 -12.98 7.42 11.06
CA LYS A 39 -12.83 6.89 12.42
C LYS A 39 -12.11 5.56 12.35
N GLY A 40 -11.16 5.32 13.25
CA GLY A 40 -10.37 4.08 13.31
C GLY A 40 -11.12 2.84 13.80
N LYS A 41 -12.39 2.97 14.21
CA LYS A 41 -13.22 1.87 14.76
C LYS A 41 -13.29 0.63 13.84
N PRO A 42 -13.43 0.75 12.50
CA PRO A 42 -13.48 -0.42 11.62
C PRO A 42 -12.16 -1.20 11.56
N PHE A 43 -11.03 -0.58 11.91
CA PHE A 43 -9.69 -1.16 11.71
C PHE A 43 -9.03 -1.65 13.01
N GLY A 44 -9.78 -1.66 14.11
CA GLY A 44 -9.27 -1.99 15.45
C GLY A 44 -8.72 -0.80 16.25
N PHE A 45 -8.62 0.39 15.65
CA PHE A 45 -8.11 1.60 16.32
C PHE A 45 -9.23 2.39 16.98
N SER A 46 -9.66 1.94 18.15
CA SER A 46 -10.71 2.61 18.92
C SER A 46 -10.25 3.98 19.45
N GLY A 47 -11.05 5.02 19.19
CA GLY A 47 -10.76 6.39 19.61
C GLY A 47 -9.80 7.18 18.73
N TYR A 48 -9.32 6.60 17.62
CA TYR A 48 -8.49 7.31 16.64
C TYR A 48 -9.31 7.93 15.52
N GLU A 49 -8.88 9.10 15.03
CA GLU A 49 -9.35 9.71 13.78
C GLU A 49 -8.18 9.87 12.82
N PHE A 50 -8.37 9.36 11.60
CA PHE A 50 -7.40 9.40 10.53
C PHE A 50 -7.89 10.29 9.39
N GLU A 51 -6.96 10.95 8.70
CA GLU A 51 -7.22 11.68 7.47
C GLU A 51 -6.60 10.93 6.29
N ILE A 52 -7.36 10.75 5.20
CA ILE A 52 -6.83 10.19 3.96
C ILE A 52 -5.95 11.24 3.29
N THR A 53 -4.65 10.97 3.19
CA THR A 53 -3.70 11.88 2.53
C THR A 53 -3.50 11.58 1.06
N GLY A 54 -3.66 10.31 0.66
CA GLY A 54 -3.51 9.85 -0.70
C GLY A 54 -3.44 8.33 -0.78
N GLY A 55 -2.90 7.82 -1.89
CA GLY A 55 -2.75 6.40 -2.13
C GLY A 55 -2.07 6.11 -3.46
N ALA A 56 -1.91 4.82 -3.74
CA ALA A 56 -1.37 4.31 -4.99
C ALA A 56 -2.33 3.28 -5.60
N ASP A 57 -2.51 3.42 -6.91
CA ASP A 57 -3.27 2.51 -7.75
C ASP A 57 -2.48 1.20 -8.01
N TYR A 58 -3.13 0.12 -8.47
CA TYR A 58 -2.45 -1.15 -8.76
C TYR A 58 -1.33 -1.05 -9.81
N CYS A 59 -1.41 -0.05 -10.70
CA CYS A 59 -0.34 0.25 -11.66
C CYS A 59 0.78 1.14 -11.07
N GLY A 60 0.74 1.47 -9.78
CA GLY A 60 1.67 2.40 -9.14
C GLY A 60 1.42 3.87 -9.47
N PHE A 61 0.28 4.21 -10.09
CA PHE A 61 -0.08 5.61 -10.33
C PHE A 61 -0.48 6.27 -9.01
N PRO A 62 0.09 7.44 -8.66
CA PRO A 62 -0.30 8.15 -7.45
C PRO A 62 -1.69 8.75 -7.61
N MET A 63 -2.43 8.81 -6.52
CA MET A 63 -3.70 9.54 -6.47
C MET A 63 -3.48 11.04 -6.27
N ARG A 64 -4.37 11.87 -6.82
CA ARG A 64 -4.30 13.33 -6.71
C ARG A 64 -5.64 13.95 -6.37
N LYS A 65 -5.64 14.89 -5.40
CA LYS A 65 -6.85 15.52 -4.85
C LYS A 65 -7.68 16.29 -5.88
N ASP A 66 -7.02 16.89 -6.87
CA ASP A 66 -7.65 17.78 -7.86
C ASP A 66 -8.56 17.03 -8.86
N ILE A 67 -8.29 15.75 -9.09
CA ILE A 67 -9.03 14.96 -10.09
C ILE A 67 -10.18 14.27 -9.39
N GLN A 68 -11.41 14.66 -9.73
CA GLN A 68 -12.59 14.04 -9.14
C GLN A 68 -12.92 12.68 -9.79
N GLY A 69 -13.35 11.74 -8.96
CA GLY A 69 -13.87 10.44 -9.35
C GLY A 69 -12.83 9.30 -9.31
N PRO A 70 -13.28 8.05 -9.51
CA PRO A 70 -12.43 6.85 -9.50
C PRO A 70 -11.82 6.58 -10.88
N VAL A 71 -11.28 7.61 -11.54
CA VAL A 71 -10.82 7.53 -12.94
C VAL A 71 -9.34 7.87 -13.07
N ARG A 72 -8.68 7.24 -14.04
CA ARG A 72 -7.32 7.57 -14.46
C ARG A 72 -7.38 8.63 -15.55
N LYS A 73 -6.66 9.73 -15.38
CA LYS A 73 -6.57 10.79 -16.40
C LYS A 73 -5.12 11.12 -16.72
N LYS A 74 -4.84 11.36 -18.00
CA LYS A 74 -3.56 11.93 -18.45
C LYS A 74 -3.65 13.45 -18.36
N ILE A 75 -2.82 14.05 -17.51
CA ILE A 75 -2.81 15.50 -17.29
C ILE A 75 -1.41 16.04 -17.61
N LEU A 76 -1.37 17.25 -18.15
CA LEU A 76 -0.13 18.00 -18.34
C LEU A 76 0.32 18.56 -16.98
N LEU A 77 1.42 18.04 -16.44
CA LEU A 77 1.95 18.43 -15.13
C LEU A 77 3.22 19.26 -15.28
N VAL A 78 3.32 20.31 -14.46
CA VAL A 78 4.51 21.17 -14.35
C VAL A 78 5.32 20.82 -13.10
N LYS A 79 4.66 20.61 -11.96
CA LYS A 79 5.26 20.24 -10.67
C LYS A 79 4.20 19.56 -9.80
N GLY A 80 4.63 18.72 -8.84
CA GLY A 80 3.78 18.19 -7.79
C GLY A 80 3.67 16.67 -7.79
N VAL A 81 2.53 16.15 -7.32
CA VAL A 81 2.30 14.71 -7.15
C VAL A 81 2.38 13.99 -8.50
N GLY A 82 3.22 12.95 -8.58
CA GLY A 82 3.44 12.16 -9.80
C GLY A 82 4.47 12.75 -10.78
N ILE A 83 5.07 13.90 -10.49
CA ILE A 83 6.15 14.46 -11.31
C ILE A 83 7.25 15.12 -10.46
N ARG A 84 8.47 14.60 -10.61
CA ARG A 84 9.68 15.22 -10.06
C ARG A 84 10.48 15.86 -11.20
N ASN A 85 10.10 17.07 -11.58
CA ASN A 85 10.85 17.84 -12.57
C ASN A 85 12.09 18.47 -11.91
N LYS A 86 13.25 18.28 -12.54
CA LYS A 86 14.54 18.87 -12.11
C LYS A 86 14.77 20.26 -12.71
N GLU A 87 14.23 20.51 -13.90
CA GLU A 87 14.46 21.72 -14.68
C GLU A 87 13.22 22.62 -14.73
N LYS A 88 13.45 23.93 -14.78
CA LYS A 88 12.40 24.94 -14.87
C LYS A 88 11.81 24.96 -16.29
N GLY A 89 10.49 25.04 -16.41
CA GLY A 89 9.79 25.19 -17.70
C GLY A 89 9.32 23.90 -18.36
N ILE A 90 9.78 22.71 -17.91
CA ILE A 90 9.34 21.44 -18.49
C ILE A 90 7.93 21.08 -18.01
N ARG A 91 7.07 20.75 -18.98
CA ARG A 91 5.74 20.17 -18.73
C ARG A 91 5.70 18.76 -19.30
N LYS A 92 5.26 17.77 -18.53
CA LYS A 92 5.10 16.38 -19.01
C LYS A 92 3.67 15.93 -18.83
N ARG A 93 3.13 15.25 -19.85
CA ARG A 93 1.85 14.53 -19.70
C ARG A 93 2.10 13.23 -18.95
N LYS A 94 1.44 13.05 -17.82
CA LYS A 94 1.51 11.83 -17.00
C LYS A 94 0.10 11.37 -16.62
N THR A 95 -0.07 10.06 -16.52
CA THR A 95 -1.30 9.46 -16.01
C THR A 95 -1.30 9.53 -14.49
N VAL A 96 -2.42 9.97 -13.92
CA VAL A 96 -2.62 10.12 -12.49
C VAL A 96 -4.00 9.53 -12.15
N CYS A 97 -4.12 8.96 -10.96
CA CYS A 97 -5.39 8.44 -10.46
C CYS A 97 -6.19 9.56 -9.77
N GLY A 98 -7.52 9.45 -9.85
CA GLY A 98 -8.44 10.36 -9.20
C GLY A 98 -8.40 10.32 -7.68
N ASN A 99 -9.18 11.20 -7.06
CA ASN A 99 -9.23 11.39 -5.61
C ASN A 99 -10.15 10.42 -4.88
N THR A 100 -10.97 9.64 -5.60
CA THR A 100 -11.97 8.76 -4.99
C THR A 100 -11.41 7.35 -4.87
N ILE A 101 -11.55 6.78 -3.67
CA ILE A 101 -11.09 5.42 -3.40
C ILE A 101 -12.04 4.41 -4.06
N HIS A 102 -11.48 3.48 -4.81
CA HIS A 102 -12.17 2.40 -5.52
C HIS A 102 -11.37 1.09 -5.43
N GLN A 103 -11.97 0.00 -5.91
CA GLN A 103 -11.47 -1.37 -5.70
C GLN A 103 -10.06 -1.64 -6.26
N ASN A 104 -9.62 -0.88 -7.26
CA ASN A 104 -8.33 -1.11 -7.93
C ASN A 104 -7.14 -0.43 -7.22
N ILE A 105 -7.37 0.21 -6.07
CA ILE A 105 -6.31 0.82 -5.27
C ILE A 105 -5.59 -0.26 -4.47
N THR A 106 -4.27 -0.16 -4.40
CA THR A 106 -3.45 -1.12 -3.64
C THR A 106 -3.06 -0.56 -2.28
N GLN A 107 -2.76 0.73 -2.20
CA GLN A 107 -2.27 1.36 -0.97
C GLN A 107 -3.06 2.63 -0.65
N ILE A 108 -3.43 2.79 0.61
CA ILE A 108 -4.06 4.00 1.15
C ILE A 108 -3.17 4.57 2.25
N CYS A 109 -2.80 5.85 2.12
CA CYS A 109 -1.98 6.55 3.09
C CYS A 109 -2.86 7.38 4.03
N LEU A 110 -2.79 7.07 5.31
CA LEU A 110 -3.55 7.70 6.38
C LEU A 110 -2.62 8.52 7.29
N LYS A 111 -3.12 9.64 7.78
CA LYS A 111 -2.45 10.48 8.78
C LYS A 111 -3.27 10.53 10.06
N THR A 112 -2.64 10.29 11.20
CA THR A 112 -3.30 10.40 12.51
C THR A 112 -3.58 11.86 12.85
N THR A 113 -4.85 12.22 13.01
CA THR A 113 -5.28 13.56 13.43
C THR A 113 -5.64 13.62 14.91
N LYS A 114 -6.37 12.63 15.42
CA LYS A 114 -6.69 12.51 16.85
C LYS A 114 -6.19 11.18 17.38
N TYR A 115 -5.58 11.23 18.55
CA TYR A 115 -5.00 10.08 19.23
C TYR A 115 -6.03 9.47 20.18
N GLY A 116 -6.21 8.16 20.08
CA GLY A 116 -6.99 7.37 21.03
C GLY A 116 -6.15 6.90 22.23
N LYS A 117 -6.74 6.01 23.03
CA LYS A 117 -6.14 5.51 24.28
C LYS A 117 -5.11 4.38 24.09
N LYS A 118 -5.09 3.71 22.93
CA LYS A 118 -4.19 2.57 22.64
C LYS A 118 -3.06 2.98 21.72
N SER A 119 -1.81 2.87 22.16
CA SER A 119 -0.63 3.17 21.36
C SER A 119 -0.60 2.39 20.03
N LEU A 120 -0.33 3.09 18.93
CA LEU A 120 -0.22 2.53 17.57
C LEU A 120 0.97 1.56 17.40
N ALA A 121 1.91 1.60 18.35
CA ALA A 121 3.12 0.79 18.38
C ALA A 121 2.91 -0.69 18.79
N GLY A 122 1.68 -1.13 19.06
CA GLY A 122 1.40 -2.45 19.63
C GLY A 122 0.95 -3.54 18.65
N GLU A 123 0.81 -3.25 17.35
CA GLU A 123 0.36 -4.26 16.36
C GLU A 123 1.50 -4.90 15.54
N GLU A 124 2.76 -4.49 15.72
CA GLU A 124 3.93 -5.05 15.02
C GLU A 124 4.79 -5.98 15.90
N GLU A 125 4.22 -7.08 16.40
CA GLU A 125 5.06 -8.26 16.69
C GLU A 125 4.57 -9.55 16.02
N LYS A 126 3.54 -9.48 15.17
CA LYS A 126 3.11 -10.63 14.38
C LYS A 126 2.83 -10.16 12.95
N GLU A 127 3.59 -10.73 12.01
CA GLU A 127 3.54 -10.55 10.54
C GLU A 127 4.57 -9.54 9.99
N PRO A 128 5.84 -9.97 9.92
CA PRO A 128 6.37 -10.38 8.62
C PRO A 128 7.21 -11.67 8.74
N ALA A 129 6.59 -12.84 8.59
CA ALA A 129 7.32 -14.13 8.59
C ALA A 129 6.92 -15.11 7.48
N GLU A 130 5.83 -14.88 6.74
CA GLU A 130 5.39 -15.84 5.72
C GLU A 130 6.06 -15.64 4.36
N GLU A 131 6.29 -14.39 3.90
CA GLU A 131 6.93 -14.19 2.58
C GLU A 131 8.40 -14.65 2.49
N LYS A 132 9.14 -14.70 3.61
CA LYS A 132 10.52 -15.20 3.62
C LYS A 132 10.66 -16.72 3.74
N LYS A 133 9.62 -17.44 4.17
CA LYS A 133 9.68 -18.91 4.26
C LYS A 133 9.39 -19.58 2.92
N ASP A 134 8.55 -18.99 2.07
CA ASP A 134 8.21 -19.55 0.76
C ASP A 134 9.34 -19.43 -0.27
N GLU A 135 10.15 -18.37 -0.23
CA GLU A 135 11.36 -18.27 -1.09
C GLU A 135 12.43 -19.27 -0.65
N LYS A 136 12.69 -19.40 0.66
CA LYS A 136 13.72 -20.31 1.17
C LYS A 136 13.36 -21.78 0.94
N LYS A 137 12.08 -22.14 1.09
CA LYS A 137 11.59 -23.51 0.83
C LYS A 137 11.51 -23.83 -0.67
N LYS A 138 11.38 -22.82 -1.55
CA LYS A 138 11.49 -23.02 -3.01
C LYS A 138 12.93 -23.14 -3.48
N GLU A 139 13.89 -22.48 -2.82
CA GLU A 139 15.32 -22.63 -3.13
C GLU A 139 15.88 -23.97 -2.65
N GLU A 140 15.59 -24.38 -1.41
CA GLU A 140 16.03 -25.69 -0.88
C GLU A 140 15.46 -26.85 -1.72
N LYS A 141 14.17 -26.79 -2.11
CA LYS A 141 13.55 -27.82 -2.95
C LYS A 141 14.02 -27.82 -4.41
N LYS A 142 14.75 -26.77 -4.84
CA LYS A 142 15.37 -26.69 -6.18
C LYS A 142 16.81 -27.18 -6.17
N GLU A 143 17.49 -27.07 -5.03
CA GLU A 143 18.83 -27.63 -4.81
C GLU A 143 18.77 -29.15 -4.60
N GLU A 144 17.87 -29.67 -3.76
CA GLU A 144 17.68 -31.12 -3.58
C GLU A 144 17.35 -31.83 -4.90
N LYS A 145 16.45 -31.23 -5.71
CA LYS A 145 16.08 -31.79 -7.02
C LYS A 145 17.18 -31.70 -8.10
N LYS A 146 18.24 -30.91 -7.85
CA LYS A 146 19.41 -30.80 -8.72
C LYS A 146 20.51 -31.77 -8.32
N GLU A 147 20.60 -32.12 -7.03
CA GLU A 147 21.53 -33.12 -6.52
C GLU A 147 21.06 -34.54 -6.85
N GLU A 148 19.79 -34.88 -6.65
CA GLU A 148 19.25 -36.21 -7.05
C GLU A 148 19.43 -36.46 -8.56
N LYS A 149 19.20 -35.44 -9.40
CA LYS A 149 19.40 -35.55 -10.86
C LYS A 149 20.87 -35.65 -11.31
N LYS A 150 21.82 -35.32 -10.43
CA LYS A 150 23.25 -35.46 -10.66
C LYS A 150 23.77 -36.83 -10.21
N GLU A 151 23.17 -37.43 -9.20
CA GLU A 151 23.50 -38.78 -8.74
C GLU A 151 22.95 -39.85 -9.69
N GLU A 152 21.70 -39.74 -10.15
CA GLU A 152 21.15 -40.68 -11.16
C GLU A 152 21.96 -40.68 -12.48
N LYS A 153 22.54 -39.54 -12.86
CA LYS A 153 23.39 -39.44 -14.07
C LYS A 153 24.81 -39.99 -13.89
N LYS A 154 25.23 -40.28 -12.66
CA LYS A 154 26.54 -40.88 -12.36
C LYS A 154 26.48 -42.40 -12.26
N GLU A 155 25.32 -42.98 -11.96
CA GLU A 155 25.16 -44.45 -11.87
C GLU A 155 24.90 -45.13 -13.22
N GLU A 156 24.47 -44.38 -14.25
CA GLU A 156 24.23 -44.91 -15.60
C GLU A 156 25.42 -44.81 -16.58
N LYS A 157 26.66 -44.60 -16.10
CA LYS A 157 27.85 -44.50 -16.95
C LYS A 157 29.03 -45.37 -16.53
#